data_AF-A0A533UYV9-F1
#
_entry.id   AF-A0A533UYV9-F1
#
_cell.length_a   1.000
_cell.length_b   1.000
_cell.length_c   1.000
_cell.angle_alpha   90.00
_cell.angle_beta   90.00
_cell.angle_gamma   90.00
#
_symmetry.space_group_name_H-M   'P 1'
#
loop_
_entity.id
_entity.type
_entity.pdbx_description
1 polymer ?
#
loop_
_entity_poly.entity_id
_entity_poly.type
_entity_poly.pdbx_seq_one_letter_code
_entity_poly.pdbx_strand_id
1 'polypeptide(L)'
;MQTVKPSSSLFLHMYELILEKRYDYQNRMFALCESCYWTATIFRKIKSYQCPICLSKDVALMPLNLDEKYEFDFEQKRGLEIKFSTVKREIRK
;
A
#
# COMPACT_ATOMS: atom_id res chain seq x y z
N MET A 1 -11.33 -10.04 -19.69
CA MET A 1 -11.27 -9.50 -18.31
C MET A 1 -12.40 -10.13 -17.51
N GLN A 2 -12.12 -11.11 -16.66
CA GLN A 2 -13.15 -11.70 -15.79
C GLN A 2 -13.28 -10.81 -14.55
N THR A 3 -14.46 -10.24 -14.32
CA THR A 3 -14.77 -9.50 -13.10
C THR A 3 -15.04 -10.50 -11.98
N VAL A 4 -14.09 -10.64 -11.04
CA VAL A 4 -14.33 -11.39 -9.80
C VAL A 4 -15.36 -10.61 -9.00
N LYS A 5 -16.59 -11.11 -8.91
CA LYS A 5 -17.61 -10.54 -8.02
C LYS A 5 -17.21 -10.89 -6.59
N PRO A 6 -16.98 -9.90 -5.70
CA PRO A 6 -16.64 -10.21 -4.32
C PRO A 6 -17.82 -10.93 -3.66
N SER A 7 -17.53 -11.91 -2.80
CA SER A 7 -18.57 -12.54 -1.97
C SER A 7 -19.25 -11.49 -1.09
N SER A 8 -20.53 -11.69 -0.75
CA SER A 8 -21.29 -10.79 0.12
C SER A 8 -20.58 -10.51 1.46
N SER A 9 -19.82 -11.48 1.97
CA SER A 9 -18.97 -11.35 3.15
C SER A 9 -17.82 -10.34 2.95
N LEU A 10 -17.14 -10.37 1.80
CA LEU A 10 -16.06 -9.42 1.49
C LEU A 10 -16.60 -7.99 1.33
N PHE A 11 -17.80 -7.86 0.75
CA PHE A 11 -18.48 -6.57 0.60
C PHE A 11 -18.87 -5.95 1.95
N LEU A 12 -19.46 -6.74 2.84
CA LEU A 12 -19.82 -6.28 4.19
C LEU A 12 -18.58 -5.94 5.02
N HIS A 13 -17.52 -6.74 4.93
CA HIS A 13 -16.29 -6.48 5.67
C HIS A 13 -15.56 -5.22 5.15
N MET A 14 -15.56 -5.01 3.83
CA MET A 14 -15.06 -3.78 3.23
C MET A 14 -15.87 -2.55 3.69
N TYR A 15 -17.20 -2.68 3.77
CA TYR A 15 -18.10 -1.59 4.19
C TYR A 15 -17.92 -1.23 5.68
N GLU A 16 -17.77 -2.22 6.56
CA GLU A 16 -17.43 -1.99 7.98
C GLU A 16 -16.07 -1.32 8.15
N LEU A 17 -15.05 -1.73 7.39
CA LEU A 17 -13.72 -1.09 7.44
C LEU A 17 -13.77 0.39 7.03
N ILE A 18 -14.61 0.74 6.06
CA ILE A 18 -14.79 2.13 5.59
C ILE A 18 -15.56 2.97 6.60
N LEU A 19 -16.62 2.43 7.20
CA LEU A 19 -17.49 3.17 8.11
C LEU A 19 -16.93 3.29 9.54
N GLU A 20 -16.22 2.29 10.05
CA GLU A 20 -15.69 2.31 11.42
C GLU A 20 -14.40 3.15 11.57
N LYS A 21 -13.81 3.65 10.47
CA LYS A 21 -12.56 4.44 10.46
C LYS A 21 -11.40 3.80 11.26
N ARG A 22 -11.37 2.48 11.41
CA ARG A 22 -10.30 1.74 12.11
C ARG A 22 -9.07 1.54 11.23
N TYR A 23 -8.58 2.64 10.66
CA TYR A 23 -7.36 2.68 9.88
C TYR A 23 -6.18 2.96 10.80
N ASP A 24 -5.20 2.07 10.76
CA ASP A 24 -3.89 2.31 11.33
C ASP A 24 -3.04 3.09 10.30
N TYR A 25 -3.33 4.39 10.20
CA TYR A 25 -2.68 5.28 9.23
C TYR A 25 -1.17 5.43 9.50
N GLN A 26 -0.77 5.24 10.76
CA GLN A 26 0.61 5.31 11.22
C GLN A 26 1.42 4.09 10.77
N ASN A 27 0.79 2.91 10.68
CA ASN A 27 1.44 1.66 10.26
C ASN A 27 0.98 1.16 8.89
N ARG A 28 0.70 2.08 7.95
CA ARG A 28 0.29 1.71 6.59
C ARG A 28 1.45 1.09 5.81
N MET A 29 1.16 0.08 4.99
CA MET A 29 2.14 -0.67 4.20
C MET A 29 1.75 -0.64 2.73
N PHE A 30 2.73 -0.59 1.83
CA PHE A 30 2.54 -0.88 0.42
C PHE A 30 2.74 -2.38 0.19
N ALA A 31 1.75 -3.03 -0.43
CA ALA A 31 1.79 -4.43 -0.81
C ALA A 31 2.04 -4.57 -2.31
N LEU A 32 2.93 -5.49 -2.67
CA LEU A 32 3.24 -5.87 -4.04
C LEU A 32 3.24 -7.41 -4.15
N CYS A 33 2.39 -7.97 -5.00
CA CYS A 33 2.47 -9.38 -5.35
C CYS A 33 3.63 -9.61 -6.33
N GLU A 34 4.59 -10.44 -5.96
CA GLU A 34 5.77 -10.71 -6.79
C GLU A 34 5.43 -11.63 -7.99
N SER A 35 4.30 -12.33 -7.93
CA SER A 35 3.88 -13.23 -9.02
C SER A 35 3.12 -12.53 -10.15
N CYS A 36 2.29 -11.53 -9.84
CA CYS A 36 1.42 -10.88 -10.84
C CYS A 36 1.46 -9.35 -10.80
N TYR A 37 2.33 -8.76 -9.98
CA TYR A 37 2.53 -7.31 -9.84
C TYR A 37 1.29 -6.52 -9.40
N TRP A 38 0.26 -7.20 -8.88
CA TRP A 38 -0.84 -6.52 -8.21
C TRP A 38 -0.32 -5.74 -7.00
N THR A 39 -0.84 -4.52 -6.81
CA THR A 39 -0.42 -3.63 -5.73
C THR A 39 -1.60 -3.08 -4.93
N ALA A 40 -1.37 -2.77 -3.65
CA ALA A 40 -2.34 -2.11 -2.78
C ALA A 40 -1.66 -1.34 -1.63
N THR A 41 -2.36 -0.36 -1.07
CA THR A 41 -1.98 0.22 0.23
C THR A 41 -2.82 -0.41 1.32
N ILE A 42 -2.17 -0.89 2.37
CA ILE A 42 -2.75 -1.60 3.48
C ILE A 42 -2.73 -0.68 4.70
N PHE A 43 -3.91 -0.28 5.15
CA PHE A 43 -4.08 0.59 6.31
C PHE A 43 -4.34 -0.18 7.61
N ARG A 44 -4.20 -1.51 7.61
CA ARG A 44 -4.37 -2.36 8.79
C ARG A 44 -3.58 -3.64 8.65
N LYS A 45 -2.80 -4.00 9.67
CA LYS A 45 -2.11 -5.30 9.69
C LYS A 45 -3.14 -6.43 9.67
N ILE A 46 -3.02 -7.30 8.67
CA ILE A 46 -3.73 -8.57 8.59
C ILE A 46 -2.74 -9.72 8.83
N LYS A 47 -3.24 -10.86 9.34
CA LYS A 47 -2.40 -11.99 9.74
C LYS A 47 -1.66 -12.66 8.57
N SER A 48 -2.24 -12.58 7.37
CA SER A 48 -1.69 -13.18 6.16
C SER A 48 -2.06 -12.32 4.96
N TYR A 49 -1.11 -12.14 4.05
CA TYR A 49 -1.31 -11.40 2.81
C TYR A 49 -1.38 -12.41 1.67
N GLN A 50 -2.51 -12.45 0.99
CA GLN A 50 -2.70 -13.27 -0.20
C GLN A 50 -3.15 -12.35 -1.32
N CYS A 51 -2.55 -12.51 -2.49
CA CYS A 51 -2.92 -11.74 -3.67
C CYS A 51 -4.37 -12.07 -4.07
N PRO A 52 -5.27 -11.08 -4.18
CA PRO A 52 -6.65 -11.33 -4.58
C PRO A 52 -6.80 -11.68 -6.07
N ILE A 53 -5.75 -11.47 -6.88
CA ILE A 53 -5.78 -11.68 -8.34
C ILE A 53 -5.28 -13.09 -8.70
N CYS A 54 -4.09 -13.46 -8.25
CA CYS A 54 -3.46 -14.75 -8.60
C CYS A 54 -3.43 -15.74 -7.44
N LEU A 55 -3.95 -15.37 -6.26
CA LEU A 55 -3.98 -16.20 -5.05
C LEU A 55 -2.62 -16.61 -4.49
N SER A 56 -1.52 -16.09 -5.04
CA SER A 56 -0.17 -16.27 -4.50
C SER A 56 -0.05 -15.66 -3.10
N LYS A 57 0.80 -16.27 -2.28
CA LYS A 57 1.20 -15.77 -0.95
C LYS A 57 2.47 -14.93 -1.00
N ASP A 58 3.10 -14.83 -2.17
CA ASP A 58 4.31 -14.06 -2.40
C ASP A 58 3.95 -12.58 -2.56
N VAL A 59 3.63 -11.95 -1.43
CA VAL A 59 3.28 -10.54 -1.33
C VAL A 59 4.33 -9.84 -0.47
N ALA A 60 5.17 -9.05 -1.13
CA ALA A 60 6.12 -8.16 -0.47
C ALA A 60 5.38 -7.00 0.21
N LEU A 61 5.84 -6.61 1.40
CA LEU A 61 5.29 -5.50 2.16
C LEU A 61 6.39 -4.48 2.45
N MET A 62 6.12 -3.24 2.09
CA MET A 62 7.03 -2.11 2.30
C MET A 62 6.35 -1.09 3.23
N PRO A 63 6.95 -0.71 4.36
CA PRO A 63 6.38 0.31 5.22
C PRO A 63 6.34 1.66 4.50
N LEU A 64 5.24 2.40 4.68
CA LEU A 64 5.11 3.77 4.18
C LEU A 64 5.19 4.73 5.36
N ASN A 65 6.32 5.43 5.52
CA ASN A 65 6.47 6.41 6.58
C ASN A 65 5.66 7.68 6.28
N LEU A 66 5.04 8.30 7.29
CA LEU A 66 4.28 9.55 7.10
C LEU A 66 5.18 10.75 6.83
N ASP A 67 6.36 10.73 7.45
CA ASP A 67 7.30 11.83 7.37
C ASP A 67 8.30 11.62 6.22
N GLU A 68 8.08 10.67 5.29
CA GLU A 68 8.93 10.46 4.12
C GLU A 68 8.38 11.16 2.87
N LYS A 69 9.28 11.83 2.15
CA LYS A 69 9.03 12.46 0.86
C LYS A 69 9.95 11.83 -0.18
N TYR A 70 9.37 11.56 -1.34
CA TYR A 70 10.06 10.99 -2.49
C TYR A 70 9.96 11.97 -3.66
N GLU A 71 11.09 12.25 -4.30
CA GLU A 71 11.15 12.97 -5.57
C GLU A 71 11.73 12.00 -6.60
N PHE A 72 11.13 11.95 -7.78
CA PHE A 72 11.64 11.15 -8.87
C PHE A 72 11.91 12.04 -10.08
N ASP A 73 13.04 11.81 -10.74
CA ASP A 73 13.40 12.43 -12.01
C ASP A 73 13.72 11.31 -13.00
N PHE A 74 13.13 11.36 -14.19
CA PHE A 74 13.35 10.37 -15.23
C PHE A 74 13.87 11.08 -16.48
N GLU A 75 15.12 10.79 -16.83
CA GLU A 75 15.78 11.36 -18.01
C GLU A 75 16.33 10.21 -18.87
N GLN A 76 16.14 10.27 -20.19
CA GLN A 76 16.55 9.18 -21.10
C GLN A 76 18.03 8.78 -21.00
N LYS A 77 18.93 9.72 -20.66
CA LYS A 77 20.37 9.46 -20.56
C LYS A 77 20.80 9.05 -19.16
N ARG A 78 20.26 9.69 -18.12
CA ARG A 78 20.60 9.43 -16.71
C ARG A 78 19.75 8.35 -16.05
N GLY A 79 18.68 7.92 -16.72
CA GLY A 79 17.75 6.92 -16.20
C GLY A 79 16.81 7.50 -15.15
N LEU A 80 16.44 6.66 -14.18
CA LEU A 80 15.57 7.02 -13.06
C LEU A 80 16.42 7.43 -11.85
N GLU A 81 16.28 8.67 -11.39
CA GLU A 81 16.81 9.15 -10.12
C GLU A 81 15.68 9.26 -9.11
N ILE A 82 15.87 8.70 -7.91
CA ILE A 82 14.90 8.79 -6.81
C ILE A 82 15.62 9.40 -5.60
N LYS A 83 15.08 10.51 -5.09
CA LYS A 83 15.58 11.19 -3.89
C LYS A 83 14.63 10.94 -2.73
N PHE A 84 15.21 10.45 -1.64
CA PHE A 84 14.51 10.14 -0.40
C PHE A 84 14.82 11.22 0.63
N SER A 85 13.81 11.79 1.27
CA SER A 85 13.99 12.78 2.32
C SER A 85 12.93 12.64 3.41
N THR A 86 13.23 13.16 4.61
CA THR A 86 12.28 13.22 5.71
C THR A 86 11.76 14.65 5.87
N VAL A 87 10.45 14.81 6.07
CA VAL A 87 9.84 16.09 6.42
C VAL A 87 10.20 16.40 7.86
N LYS A 88 11.08 17.39 8.08
CA LYS A 88 11.34 17.90 9.44
C LYS A 88 10.08 18.60 9.94
N ARG A 89 9.50 18.11 11.04
CA ARG A 89 8.46 18.86 11.76
C ARG A 89 9.13 20.06 12.41
N GLU A 90 8.82 21.26 11.93
CA GLU A 90 9.19 22.49 12.63
C GLU A 90 8.46 22.50 13.98
N ILE A 91 9.20 22.34 15.07
CA ILE A 91 8.69 22.62 16.41
C ILE A 91 8.52 24.14 16.48
N ARG A 92 7.28 24.63 16.29
CA ARG A 92 6.93 26.00 16.63
C ARG A 92 7.09 26.16 18.14
N LYS A 93 8.15 26.85 18.56
CA LYS A 93 8.37 27.29 19.94
C LYS A 93 7.39 28.38 20.32
#